data_AF-A0AAU9VYP0-F1
#
_entry.id   AF-A0AAU9VYP0-F1
#
_cell.length_a   1.000
_cell.length_b   1.000
_cell.length_c   1.000
_cell.angle_alpha   90.00
_cell.angle_beta   90.00
_cell.angle_gamma   90.00
#
_symmetry.space_group_name_H-M   'P 1'
#
loop_
_entity.id
_entity.type
_entity.pdbx_description
1 polymer ?
#
loop_
_entity_poly.entity_id
_entity_poly.type
_entity_poly.pdbx_seq_one_letter_code
_entity_poly.pdbx_strand_id
1 'polypeptide(L)'
;MATHPSTFYALSDVMLPERVVLWDETEVAKKQIEQVGASACGATAVLNVLKLLGRSASVDEANNAVKTKLRDLEAPLPQYLSSRSVAGTTHIDLIEGLGKLTCGEIVGQFFHMYPERDFDLENWLKYWLVHGAIPVATLNRQKVPLTDGTIPDAWHHQVICGVSSNGAHLTNPEAVCPFNEISKQLCSESVLLIHRHDIIQRWSNNIDYSSWNSDGINQRWIELKVQEQINRMVKEETLLLLHGSEIKHRELLTTHITIPAAYKSGITLFALRDSRTHRLLENSTELPIKLINQRKDIEEQYSGGQINLSINV
;
A
#
# COMPACT_ATOMS: atom_id res chain seq x y z
N MET A 1 -26.98 16.99 -20.46
CA MET A 1 -25.94 15.96 -20.27
C MET A 1 -26.22 15.29 -18.95
N ALA A 2 -26.73 14.07 -18.96
CA ALA A 2 -26.99 13.33 -17.73
C ALA A 2 -25.66 12.96 -17.10
N THR A 3 -25.40 13.47 -15.90
CA THR A 3 -24.33 12.99 -15.03
C THR A 3 -24.59 11.52 -14.76
N HIS A 4 -23.78 10.62 -15.32
CA HIS A 4 -23.77 9.24 -14.86
C HIS A 4 -23.50 9.26 -13.35
N PRO A 5 -24.31 8.58 -12.51
CA PRO A 5 -23.98 8.45 -11.10
C PRO A 5 -22.58 7.87 -11.03
N SER A 6 -21.70 8.52 -10.28
CA SER A 6 -20.33 8.05 -10.15
C SER A 6 -20.37 6.58 -9.75
N THR A 7 -19.48 5.78 -10.34
CA THR A 7 -19.44 4.31 -10.21
C THR A 7 -19.42 3.82 -8.76
N PHE A 8 -19.22 4.72 -7.79
CA PHE A 8 -19.25 4.51 -6.35
C PHE A 8 -20.66 4.51 -5.74
N TYR A 9 -21.53 5.48 -6.06
CA TYR A 9 -22.88 5.58 -5.48
C TYR A 9 -23.90 4.71 -6.23
N ALA A 10 -23.59 4.34 -7.48
CA ALA A 10 -24.43 3.50 -8.32
C ALA A 10 -24.45 2.00 -7.92
N LEU A 11 -23.64 1.60 -6.92
CA LEU A 11 -23.51 0.19 -6.52
C LEU A 11 -24.60 -0.28 -5.55
N SER A 12 -25.36 0.63 -4.94
CA SER A 12 -26.42 0.28 -3.99
C SER A 12 -27.61 -0.46 -4.63
N ASP A 13 -27.84 -0.25 -5.94
CA ASP A 13 -28.99 -0.81 -6.68
C ASP A 13 -28.59 -1.92 -7.69
N VAL A 14 -27.30 -2.26 -7.81
CA VAL A 14 -26.81 -3.28 -8.75
C VAL A 14 -26.58 -4.60 -8.02
N MET A 15 -27.37 -5.62 -8.33
CA MET A 15 -27.09 -6.99 -7.84
C MET A 15 -25.84 -7.54 -8.51
N LEU A 16 -24.73 -7.54 -7.77
CA LEU A 16 -23.48 -8.18 -8.16
C LEU A 16 -23.48 -9.65 -7.73
N PRO A 17 -22.75 -10.54 -8.44
CA PRO A 17 -22.57 -11.92 -8.00
C PRO A 17 -21.94 -11.99 -6.61
N GLU A 18 -22.30 -13.01 -5.83
CA GLU A 18 -21.69 -13.27 -4.52
C GLU A 18 -20.17 -13.48 -4.62
N ARG A 19 -19.74 -14.17 -5.69
CA ARG A 19 -18.35 -14.46 -6.03
C ARG A 19 -18.06 -14.06 -7.47
N VAL A 20 -16.95 -13.35 -7.68
CA VAL A 20 -16.44 -12.98 -9.01
C VAL A 20 -14.99 -13.43 -9.07
N VAL A 21 -14.64 -14.33 -9.99
CA VAL A 21 -13.28 -14.82 -10.19
C VAL A 21 -12.95 -14.81 -11.68
N LEU A 22 -11.77 -14.31 -12.03
CA LEU A 22 -11.24 -14.32 -13.40
C LEU A 22 -10.53 -15.64 -13.71
N TRP A 23 -9.86 -16.18 -12.69
CA TRP A 23 -9.32 -17.54 -12.63
C TRP A 23 -9.82 -18.19 -11.35
N ASP A 24 -10.28 -19.43 -11.42
CA ASP A 24 -10.53 -20.21 -10.22
C ASP A 24 -9.21 -20.60 -9.52
N GLU A 25 -9.29 -21.14 -8.30
CA GLU A 25 -8.12 -21.55 -7.50
C GLU A 25 -7.19 -22.52 -8.28
N THR A 26 -7.77 -23.44 -9.06
CA THR A 26 -6.98 -24.39 -9.86
C THR A 26 -6.31 -23.70 -11.05
N GLU A 27 -6.94 -22.68 -11.61
CA GLU A 27 -6.38 -21.85 -12.67
C GLU A 27 -5.31 -20.91 -12.13
N VAL A 28 -5.49 -20.30 -10.96
CA VAL A 28 -4.47 -19.45 -10.31
C VAL A 28 -3.22 -20.30 -10.03
N ALA A 29 -3.38 -21.46 -9.39
CA ALA A 29 -2.27 -22.38 -9.12
C ALA A 29 -1.50 -22.80 -10.39
N LYS A 30 -2.18 -22.91 -11.54
CA LYS A 30 -1.56 -23.31 -12.82
C LYS A 30 -1.04 -22.13 -13.66
N LYS A 31 -1.70 -20.98 -13.58
CA LYS A 31 -1.53 -19.88 -14.53
C LYS A 31 -0.82 -18.68 -13.91
N GLN A 32 -0.85 -18.49 -12.59
CA GLN A 32 -0.15 -17.35 -12.02
C GLN A 32 1.34 -17.44 -12.34
N ILE A 33 1.93 -16.28 -12.55
CA ILE A 33 3.38 -16.17 -12.55
C ILE A 33 3.76 -15.80 -11.12
N GLU A 34 4.51 -16.67 -10.47
CA GLU A 34 5.12 -16.40 -9.17
C GLU A 34 6.31 -15.46 -9.32
N GLN A 35 6.72 -14.84 -8.21
CA GLN A 35 7.69 -13.76 -8.18
C GLN A 35 8.96 -14.12 -8.96
N VAL A 36 9.19 -13.39 -10.05
CA VAL A 36 10.27 -13.67 -11.02
C VAL A 36 11.67 -13.25 -10.58
N GLY A 37 11.83 -12.82 -9.32
CA GLY A 37 13.10 -12.37 -8.75
C GLY A 37 12.96 -11.46 -7.52
N ALA A 38 14.06 -11.16 -6.85
CA ALA A 38 14.06 -10.25 -5.70
C ALA A 38 13.56 -8.85 -6.10
N SER A 39 12.62 -8.28 -5.33
CA SER A 39 11.96 -7.00 -5.64
C SER A 39 11.17 -6.96 -6.96
N ALA A 40 10.92 -8.10 -7.61
CA ALA A 40 10.24 -8.17 -8.91
C ALA A 40 8.70 -8.30 -8.83
N CYS A 41 8.09 -7.88 -7.71
CA CYS A 41 6.63 -7.96 -7.55
C CYS A 41 5.88 -7.13 -8.60
N GLY A 42 6.43 -5.98 -9.01
CA GLY A 42 5.86 -5.14 -10.06
C GLY A 42 5.87 -5.80 -11.44
N ALA A 43 7.00 -6.36 -11.86
CA ALA A 43 7.12 -7.07 -13.13
C ALA A 43 6.21 -8.32 -13.15
N THR A 44 6.15 -9.02 -12.03
CA THR A 44 5.27 -10.18 -11.85
C THR A 44 3.79 -9.80 -11.96
N ALA A 45 3.39 -8.67 -11.35
CA ALA A 45 2.02 -8.15 -11.49
C ALA A 45 1.71 -7.79 -12.95
N VAL A 46 2.62 -7.13 -13.67
CA VAL A 46 2.49 -6.84 -15.10
C VAL A 46 2.26 -8.09 -15.94
N LEU A 47 3.05 -9.14 -15.72
CA LEU A 47 2.90 -10.40 -16.44
C LEU A 47 1.55 -11.08 -16.17
N ASN A 48 1.09 -11.05 -14.92
CA ASN A 48 -0.23 -11.58 -14.56
C ASN A 48 -1.38 -10.75 -15.19
N VAL A 49 -1.26 -9.41 -15.24
CA VAL A 49 -2.24 -8.54 -15.93
C VAL A 49 -2.30 -8.85 -17.43
N LEU A 50 -1.14 -8.95 -18.09
CA LEU A 50 -1.07 -9.33 -19.51
C LEU A 50 -1.79 -10.66 -19.75
N LYS A 51 -1.47 -11.67 -18.94
CA LYS A 51 -2.05 -13.01 -19.07
C LYS A 51 -3.56 -13.03 -18.87
N LEU A 52 -4.07 -12.27 -17.90
CA LEU A 52 -5.52 -12.12 -17.66
C LEU A 52 -6.23 -11.40 -18.81
N LEU A 53 -5.55 -10.50 -19.51
CA LEU A 53 -6.06 -9.80 -20.70
C LEU A 53 -5.77 -10.54 -22.02
N GLY A 54 -5.28 -11.79 -21.96
CA GLY A 54 -4.98 -12.59 -23.14
C GLY A 54 -3.81 -12.04 -23.97
N ARG A 55 -2.81 -11.45 -23.30
CA ARG A 55 -1.54 -10.98 -23.85
C ARG A 55 -0.39 -11.71 -23.18
N SER A 56 0.80 -11.58 -23.75
CA SER A 56 2.03 -12.18 -23.20
C SER A 56 3.22 -11.27 -23.43
N ALA A 57 4.15 -11.28 -22.50
CA ALA A 57 5.48 -10.72 -22.65
C ALA A 57 6.47 -11.65 -21.95
N SER A 58 7.74 -11.57 -22.32
CA SER A 58 8.83 -12.21 -21.60
C SER A 58 9.06 -11.53 -20.24
N VAL A 59 9.72 -12.26 -19.34
CA VAL A 59 10.12 -11.73 -18.03
C VAL A 59 11.05 -10.52 -18.17
N ASP A 60 11.97 -10.55 -19.14
CA ASP A 60 12.90 -9.47 -19.40
C ASP A 60 12.20 -8.20 -19.91
N GLU A 61 11.24 -8.34 -20.83
CA GLU A 61 10.42 -7.22 -21.29
C GLU A 61 9.63 -6.59 -20.14
N ALA A 62 9.01 -7.40 -19.28
CA ALA A 62 8.27 -6.91 -18.13
C ALA A 62 9.18 -6.19 -17.11
N ASN A 63 10.36 -6.75 -16.80
CA ASN A 63 11.34 -6.13 -15.92
C ASN A 63 11.85 -4.79 -16.47
N ASN A 64 12.16 -4.74 -17.77
CA ASN A 64 12.62 -3.52 -18.43
C ASN A 64 11.52 -2.45 -18.47
N ALA A 65 10.26 -2.85 -18.61
CA ALA A 65 9.12 -1.95 -18.67
C ALA A 65 8.87 -1.24 -17.32
N VAL A 66 8.91 -1.97 -16.21
CA VAL A 66 8.56 -1.42 -14.87
C VAL A 66 9.73 -0.78 -14.14
N LYS A 67 10.96 -0.85 -14.68
CA LYS A 67 12.16 -0.18 -14.17
C LYS A 67 12.37 -0.38 -12.66
N THR A 68 12.33 -1.64 -12.21
CA THR A 68 12.50 -2.00 -10.80
C THR A 68 13.78 -1.39 -10.22
N LYS A 69 13.64 -0.53 -9.20
CA LYS A 69 14.77 0.07 -8.48
C LYS A 69 15.25 -0.90 -7.41
N LEU A 70 16.55 -1.19 -7.40
CA LEU A 70 17.11 -2.10 -6.40
C LEU A 70 17.47 -1.37 -5.11
N ARG A 71 17.53 -2.13 -4.03
CA ARG A 71 18.00 -1.68 -2.72
C ARG A 71 19.53 -1.65 -2.76
N ASP A 72 20.14 -0.58 -2.28
CA ASP A 72 21.59 -0.51 -2.15
C ASP A 72 21.99 -1.05 -0.77
N LEU A 73 22.18 -2.38 -0.67
CA LEU A 73 22.41 -3.07 0.61
C LEU A 73 23.79 -2.78 1.21
N GLU A 74 24.75 -2.37 0.39
CA GLU A 74 26.15 -2.11 0.79
C GLU A 74 26.40 -0.62 1.07
N ALA A 75 25.43 0.25 0.77
CA ALA A 75 25.54 1.68 1.01
C ALA A 75 25.62 2.05 2.51
N PRO A 76 26.28 3.18 2.83
CA PRO A 76 26.19 3.79 4.15
C PRO A 76 24.74 4.16 4.52
N LEU A 77 24.45 4.29 5.81
CA LEU A 77 23.09 4.41 6.32
C LEU A 77 22.19 5.42 5.58
N PRO A 78 22.62 6.68 5.30
CA PRO A 78 21.76 7.63 4.60
C PRO A 78 21.38 7.18 3.19
N GLN A 79 22.37 6.71 2.41
CA GLN A 79 22.18 6.23 1.05
C GLN A 79 21.39 4.93 1.01
N TYR A 80 21.62 4.03 1.98
CA TYR A 80 20.81 2.83 2.17
C TYR A 80 19.33 3.19 2.37
N LEU A 81 19.02 4.07 3.33
CA LEU A 81 17.64 4.48 3.61
C LEU A 81 17.00 5.21 2.42
N SER A 82 17.75 6.08 1.74
CA SER A 82 17.30 6.71 0.50
C SER A 82 16.97 5.67 -0.58
N SER A 83 17.83 4.68 -0.80
CA SER A 83 17.55 3.59 -1.74
C SER A 83 16.30 2.80 -1.34
N ARG A 84 16.12 2.50 -0.04
CA ARG A 84 14.95 1.82 0.51
C ARG A 84 13.66 2.59 0.27
N SER A 85 13.70 3.92 0.40
CA SER A 85 12.54 4.79 0.19
C SER A 85 11.94 4.71 -1.23
N VAL A 86 12.76 4.35 -2.22
CA VAL A 86 12.38 4.32 -3.64
C VAL A 86 12.48 2.92 -4.27
N ALA A 87 12.89 1.90 -3.51
CA ALA A 87 13.13 0.56 -4.01
C ALA A 87 11.84 -0.13 -4.49
N GLY A 88 11.97 -0.94 -5.55
CA GLY A 88 10.91 -1.65 -6.25
C GLY A 88 10.30 -0.79 -7.37
N THR A 89 8.98 -0.84 -7.50
CA THR A 89 8.22 -0.27 -8.62
C THR A 89 7.03 0.48 -8.07
N THR A 90 6.71 1.68 -8.53
CA THR A 90 5.50 2.41 -8.10
C THR A 90 4.29 2.10 -8.98
N HIS A 91 3.08 2.52 -8.58
CA HIS A 91 1.89 2.42 -9.45
C HIS A 91 2.05 3.20 -10.76
N ILE A 92 2.81 4.32 -10.76
CA ILE A 92 3.13 5.08 -11.97
C ILE A 92 4.01 4.24 -12.90
N ASP A 93 5.06 3.62 -12.34
CA ASP A 93 5.95 2.75 -13.11
C ASP A 93 5.19 1.54 -13.71
N LEU A 94 4.18 1.01 -13.00
CA LEU A 94 3.29 -0.03 -13.54
C LEU A 94 2.45 0.47 -14.72
N ILE A 95 1.79 1.62 -14.58
CA ILE A 95 0.91 2.20 -15.61
C ILE A 95 1.73 2.56 -16.86
N GLU A 96 2.83 3.29 -16.67
CA GLU A 96 3.69 3.68 -17.78
C GLU A 96 4.41 2.50 -18.41
N GLY A 97 4.90 1.57 -17.59
CA GLY A 97 5.59 0.37 -18.05
C GLY A 97 4.69 -0.49 -18.91
N LEU A 98 3.48 -0.80 -18.43
CA LEU A 98 2.52 -1.60 -19.17
C LEU A 98 2.01 -0.88 -20.42
N GLY A 99 1.77 0.44 -20.33
CA GLY A 99 1.39 1.26 -21.48
C GLY A 99 2.47 1.24 -22.57
N LYS A 100 3.75 1.38 -22.21
CA LYS A 100 4.87 1.29 -23.18
C LYS A 100 5.02 -0.12 -23.76
N LEU A 101 5.00 -1.14 -22.90
CA LEU A 101 5.15 -2.54 -23.28
C LEU A 101 4.07 -3.01 -24.26
N THR A 102 2.86 -2.46 -24.15
CA THR A 102 1.72 -2.83 -25.00
C THR A 102 1.40 -1.79 -26.09
N CYS A 103 2.31 -0.84 -26.35
CA CYS A 103 2.09 0.24 -27.32
C CYS A 103 0.77 1.00 -27.10
N GLY A 104 0.38 1.17 -25.84
CA GLY A 104 -0.83 1.86 -25.41
C GLY A 104 -2.09 1.01 -25.44
N GLU A 105 -2.04 -0.26 -25.84
CA GLU A 105 -3.20 -1.15 -25.88
C GLU A 105 -3.82 -1.38 -24.50
N ILE A 106 -3.00 -1.45 -23.44
CA ILE A 106 -3.48 -1.54 -22.06
C ILE A 106 -3.30 -0.18 -21.39
N VAL A 107 -4.36 0.26 -20.73
CA VAL A 107 -4.40 1.50 -19.96
C VAL A 107 -4.65 1.20 -18.50
N GLY A 108 -4.12 2.05 -17.62
CA GLY A 108 -4.28 1.91 -16.18
C GLY A 108 -4.69 3.22 -15.52
N GLN A 109 -5.56 3.14 -14.52
CA GLN A 109 -5.94 4.26 -13.67
C GLN A 109 -5.78 3.87 -12.20
N PHE A 110 -5.07 4.70 -11.44
CA PHE A 110 -4.82 4.47 -10.02
C PHE A 110 -5.86 5.19 -9.16
N PHE A 111 -6.37 4.48 -8.16
CA PHE A 111 -7.29 4.99 -7.14
C PHE A 111 -6.58 4.97 -5.80
N HIS A 112 -6.27 6.16 -5.27
CA HIS A 112 -5.55 6.28 -4.02
C HIS A 112 -6.50 6.09 -2.84
N MET A 113 -6.17 5.18 -1.93
CA MET A 113 -7.04 4.82 -0.80
C MET A 113 -6.59 5.40 0.56
N TYR A 114 -5.60 6.30 0.57
CA TYR A 114 -5.21 7.09 1.74
C TYR A 114 -5.36 8.60 1.48
N PRO A 115 -5.83 9.43 2.44
CA PRO A 115 -6.48 9.03 3.69
C PRO A 115 -7.73 8.18 3.44
N GLU A 116 -8.30 7.62 4.52
CA GLU A 116 -9.44 6.70 4.46
C GLU A 116 -10.56 7.21 3.53
N ARG A 117 -11.13 6.30 2.74
CA ARG A 117 -12.14 6.59 1.72
C ARG A 117 -13.51 6.05 2.15
N ASP A 118 -14.57 6.69 1.69
CA ASP A 118 -15.95 6.34 2.01
C ASP A 118 -16.59 5.53 0.88
N PHE A 119 -16.29 4.24 0.83
CA PHE A 119 -16.82 3.34 -0.17
C PHE A 119 -16.76 1.88 0.30
N ASP A 120 -17.54 1.03 -0.35
CA ASP A 120 -17.50 -0.42 -0.14
C ASP A 120 -16.45 -1.06 -1.07
N LEU A 121 -15.31 -1.46 -0.50
CA LEU A 121 -14.21 -2.09 -1.25
C LEU A 121 -14.62 -3.40 -1.94
N GLU A 122 -15.44 -4.21 -1.29
CA GLU A 122 -15.86 -5.51 -1.82
C GLU A 122 -16.69 -5.32 -3.09
N ASN A 123 -17.76 -4.55 -2.97
CA ASN A 123 -18.67 -4.30 -4.09
C ASN A 123 -18.00 -3.49 -5.20
N TRP A 124 -17.12 -2.56 -4.85
CA TRP A 124 -16.33 -1.81 -5.83
C TRP A 124 -15.40 -2.73 -6.64
N LEU A 125 -14.69 -3.66 -6.00
CA LEU A 125 -13.84 -4.62 -6.71
C LEU A 125 -14.66 -5.58 -7.58
N LYS A 126 -15.77 -6.14 -7.03
CA LYS A 126 -16.68 -7.00 -7.79
C LYS A 126 -17.18 -6.32 -9.07
N TYR A 127 -17.59 -5.06 -8.96
CA TYR A 127 -18.04 -4.28 -10.11
C TYR A 127 -16.99 -4.21 -11.21
N TRP A 128 -15.74 -3.86 -10.86
CA TRP A 128 -14.68 -3.72 -11.86
C TRP A 128 -14.27 -5.06 -12.48
N LEU A 129 -14.21 -6.12 -11.69
CA LEU A 129 -13.92 -7.48 -12.18
C LEU A 129 -15.00 -7.97 -13.15
N VAL A 130 -16.29 -7.79 -12.83
CA VAL A 130 -17.42 -8.14 -13.72
C VAL A 130 -17.35 -7.37 -15.04
N HIS A 131 -16.85 -6.13 -15.00
CA HIS A 131 -16.64 -5.32 -16.19
C HIS A 131 -15.29 -5.59 -16.87
N GLY A 132 -14.53 -6.61 -16.47
CA GLY A 132 -13.31 -7.03 -17.16
C GLY A 132 -12.09 -6.14 -16.91
N ALA A 133 -12.12 -5.28 -15.87
CA ALA A 133 -10.91 -4.62 -15.39
C ALA A 133 -10.07 -5.59 -14.55
N ILE A 134 -8.76 -5.43 -14.60
CA ILE A 134 -7.80 -6.20 -13.80
C ILE A 134 -7.23 -5.30 -12.69
N PRO A 135 -7.62 -5.49 -11.43
CA PRO A 135 -7.09 -4.71 -10.33
C PRO A 135 -5.70 -5.21 -9.89
N VAL A 136 -4.78 -4.27 -9.68
CA VAL A 136 -3.49 -4.50 -9.03
C VAL A 136 -3.45 -3.66 -7.76
N ALA A 137 -3.38 -4.33 -6.62
CA ALA A 137 -3.25 -3.71 -5.32
C ALA A 137 -1.79 -3.32 -5.04
N THR A 138 -1.57 -2.07 -4.66
CA THR A 138 -0.31 -1.58 -4.08
C THR A 138 -0.46 -1.53 -2.57
N LEU A 139 0.14 -2.50 -1.88
CA LEU A 139 -0.13 -2.81 -0.48
C LEU A 139 1.04 -2.41 0.42
N ASN A 140 0.75 -1.72 1.51
CA ASN A 140 1.69 -1.64 2.63
C ASN A 140 1.46 -2.83 3.57
N ARG A 141 2.20 -3.93 3.35
CA ARG A 141 2.08 -5.14 4.16
C ARG A 141 2.50 -4.95 5.62
N GLN A 142 3.21 -3.87 5.95
CA GLN A 142 3.66 -3.56 7.31
C GLN A 142 2.51 -3.14 8.23
N LYS A 143 1.32 -2.86 7.69
CA LYS A 143 0.11 -2.55 8.46
C LYS A 143 -0.56 -3.78 9.07
N VAL A 144 -0.20 -4.98 8.61
CA VAL A 144 -0.74 -6.24 9.11
C VAL A 144 0.44 -7.18 9.39
N PRO A 145 0.94 -7.23 10.63
CA PRO A 145 1.98 -8.18 11.01
C PRO A 145 1.54 -9.63 10.76
N LEU A 146 2.52 -10.50 10.51
CA LEU A 146 2.31 -11.94 10.38
C LEU A 146 1.90 -12.54 11.74
N THR A 147 1.44 -13.80 11.73
CA THR A 147 0.93 -14.48 12.93
C THR A 147 1.97 -14.67 14.03
N ASP A 148 3.26 -14.70 13.67
CA ASP A 148 4.40 -14.75 14.58
C ASP A 148 4.83 -13.35 15.08
N GLY A 149 4.13 -12.29 14.67
CA GLY A 149 4.44 -10.90 14.98
C GLY A 149 5.44 -10.25 14.04
N THR A 150 5.96 -10.98 13.05
CA THR A 150 6.92 -10.45 12.08
C THR A 150 6.27 -9.37 11.22
N ILE A 151 6.91 -8.20 11.11
CA ILE A 151 6.48 -7.12 10.23
C ILE A 151 7.15 -7.34 8.86
N PRO A 152 6.39 -7.43 7.76
CA PRO A 152 6.97 -7.51 6.42
C PRO A 152 7.96 -6.38 6.14
N ASP A 153 8.96 -6.63 5.29
CA ASP A 153 10.05 -5.67 5.10
C ASP A 153 9.75 -4.59 4.04
N ALA A 154 8.69 -4.73 3.25
CA ALA A 154 8.43 -3.88 2.09
C ALA A 154 6.97 -3.79 1.67
N TRP A 155 6.72 -2.79 0.82
CA TRP A 155 5.51 -2.68 0.00
C TRP A 155 5.47 -3.79 -1.05
N HIS A 156 4.27 -4.14 -1.50
CA HIS A 156 4.07 -5.23 -2.45
C HIS A 156 2.98 -4.92 -3.47
N HIS A 157 3.10 -5.50 -4.66
CA HIS A 157 2.08 -5.46 -5.70
C HIS A 157 1.48 -6.84 -5.90
N GLN A 158 0.15 -6.93 -5.87
CA GLN A 158 -0.58 -8.18 -6.09
C GLN A 158 -1.76 -7.95 -7.01
N VAL A 159 -1.96 -8.84 -7.97
CA VAL A 159 -3.16 -8.82 -8.80
C VAL A 159 -4.31 -9.40 -8.00
N ILE A 160 -5.46 -8.72 -8.02
CA ILE A 160 -6.70 -9.26 -7.48
C ILE A 160 -7.39 -10.00 -8.62
N CYS A 161 -7.33 -11.33 -8.61
CA CYS A 161 -7.95 -12.18 -9.63
C CYS A 161 -9.40 -12.55 -9.29
N GLY A 162 -9.87 -12.22 -8.09
CA GLY A 162 -11.25 -12.48 -7.70
C GLY A 162 -11.64 -11.87 -6.35
N VAL A 163 -12.92 -11.93 -6.05
CA VAL A 163 -13.53 -11.48 -4.81
C VAL A 163 -14.63 -12.46 -4.40
N SER A 164 -14.70 -12.73 -3.10
CA SER A 164 -15.73 -13.55 -2.45
C SER A 164 -16.04 -12.99 -1.06
N SER A 165 -17.03 -13.58 -0.37
CA SER A 165 -17.33 -13.28 1.04
C SER A 165 -16.14 -13.49 2.00
N ASN A 166 -15.17 -14.33 1.64
CA ASN A 166 -13.95 -14.54 2.43
C ASN A 166 -12.89 -13.46 2.24
N GLY A 167 -13.00 -12.59 1.23
CA GLY A 167 -12.02 -11.56 0.91
C GLY A 167 -11.62 -11.49 -0.56
N ALA A 168 -10.53 -10.77 -0.81
CA ALA A 168 -9.91 -10.59 -2.12
C ALA A 168 -8.96 -11.76 -2.43
N HIS A 169 -9.09 -12.34 -3.61
CA HIS A 169 -8.26 -13.43 -4.12
C HIS A 169 -7.06 -12.83 -4.85
N LEU A 170 -5.89 -12.93 -4.22
CA LEU A 170 -4.64 -12.34 -4.67
C LEU A 170 -3.81 -13.38 -5.41
N THR A 171 -3.00 -12.92 -6.36
CA THR A 171 -1.92 -13.72 -6.95
C THR A 171 -0.55 -13.27 -6.43
N ASN A 172 0.44 -14.13 -6.58
CA ASN A 172 1.84 -13.87 -6.25
C ASN A 172 2.11 -13.38 -4.80
N PRO A 173 2.05 -14.29 -3.81
CA PRO A 173 1.55 -15.68 -3.91
C PRO A 173 0.02 -15.72 -3.93
N GLU A 174 -0.54 -16.86 -4.32
CA GLU A 174 -1.97 -17.13 -4.18
C GLU A 174 -2.38 -17.04 -2.71
N ALA A 175 -3.35 -16.19 -2.43
CA ALA A 175 -3.91 -16.03 -1.10
C ALA A 175 -5.32 -15.44 -1.16
N VAL A 176 -6.16 -15.78 -0.19
CA VAL A 176 -7.38 -15.02 0.07
C VAL A 176 -7.11 -14.09 1.24
N CYS A 177 -7.12 -12.78 1.00
CA CYS A 177 -6.90 -11.77 2.02
C CYS A 177 -8.25 -11.19 2.49
N PRO A 178 -8.61 -11.36 3.77
CA PRO A 178 -9.82 -10.80 4.35
C PRO A 178 -9.90 -9.27 4.19
N PHE A 179 -11.12 -8.74 4.00
CA PHE A 179 -11.32 -7.30 3.74
C PHE A 179 -10.83 -6.41 4.88
N ASN A 180 -11.01 -6.82 6.13
CA ASN A 180 -10.50 -6.10 7.30
C ASN A 180 -8.96 -6.00 7.34
N GLU A 181 -8.24 -6.89 6.65
CA GLU A 181 -6.78 -6.86 6.53
C GLU A 181 -6.33 -6.09 5.29
N ILE A 182 -6.86 -6.42 4.11
CA ILE A 182 -6.45 -5.77 2.86
C ILE A 182 -6.78 -4.27 2.89
N SER A 183 -7.89 -3.85 3.51
CA SER A 183 -8.25 -2.44 3.66
C SER A 183 -7.23 -1.67 4.50
N LYS A 184 -6.64 -2.29 5.53
CA LYS A 184 -5.57 -1.65 6.33
C LYS A 184 -4.29 -1.46 5.52
N GLN A 185 -3.98 -2.41 4.64
CA GLN A 185 -2.79 -2.33 3.78
C GLN A 185 -3.00 -1.34 2.62
N LEU A 186 -4.23 -1.23 2.11
CA LEU A 186 -4.64 -0.30 1.05
C LEU A 186 -4.86 1.13 1.55
N CYS A 187 -5.17 1.33 2.84
CA CYS A 187 -5.26 2.64 3.47
C CYS A 187 -4.02 2.89 4.35
N SER A 188 -2.88 3.15 3.71
CA SER A 188 -1.63 3.47 4.38
C SER A 188 -1.03 4.75 3.83
N GLU A 189 -0.49 5.56 4.74
CA GLU A 189 0.43 6.62 4.37
C GLU A 189 1.65 6.07 3.61
N SER A 190 2.24 6.90 2.76
CA SER A 190 3.45 6.66 1.97
C SER A 190 4.71 6.61 2.84
N VAL A 191 4.78 5.61 3.72
CA VAL A 191 5.89 5.39 4.66
C VAL A 191 6.35 3.93 4.64
N LEU A 192 7.58 3.69 5.07
CA LEU A 192 8.20 2.38 5.19
C LEU A 192 8.87 2.26 6.57
N LEU A 193 8.63 1.15 7.25
CA LEU A 193 9.32 0.79 8.48
C LEU A 193 10.62 0.07 8.14
N ILE A 194 11.73 0.51 8.75
CA ILE A 194 13.06 -0.09 8.60
C ILE A 194 13.47 -0.68 9.94
N HIS A 195 13.86 -1.95 9.92
CA HIS A 195 14.17 -2.73 11.11
C HIS A 195 15.43 -2.20 11.84
N ARG A 196 15.43 -2.28 13.17
CA ARG A 196 16.53 -1.84 14.04
C ARG A 196 17.88 -2.37 13.61
N HIS A 197 17.93 -3.66 13.28
CA HIS A 197 19.17 -4.32 12.84
C HIS A 197 19.81 -3.60 11.65
N ASP A 198 19.01 -3.17 10.66
CA ASP A 198 19.51 -2.48 9.47
C ASP A 198 20.11 -1.11 9.75
N ILE A 199 19.58 -0.44 10.78
CA ILE A 199 20.06 0.86 11.24
C ILE A 199 21.37 0.67 12.00
N ILE A 200 21.34 -0.16 13.05
CA ILE A 200 22.48 -0.34 13.96
C ILE A 200 23.71 -0.90 13.22
N GLN A 201 23.52 -1.86 12.31
CA GLN A 201 24.64 -2.46 11.58
C GLN A 201 25.38 -1.49 10.63
N ARG A 202 24.69 -0.43 10.17
CA ARG A 202 25.25 0.57 9.24
C ARG A 202 25.60 1.90 9.92
N TRP A 203 25.30 2.01 11.20
CA TRP A 203 25.46 3.28 11.90
C TRP A 203 26.93 3.59 12.21
N SER A 204 27.31 4.86 12.13
CA SER A 204 28.63 5.34 12.56
C SER A 204 28.55 6.78 13.09
N ASN A 205 29.57 7.20 13.87
CA ASN A 205 29.64 8.56 14.43
C ASN A 205 29.78 9.67 13.37
N ASN A 206 30.22 9.32 12.15
CA ASN A 206 30.55 10.28 11.09
C ASN A 206 29.52 10.26 9.95
N ILE A 207 28.25 9.94 10.24
CA ILE A 207 27.21 9.91 9.23
C ILE A 207 26.89 11.32 8.74
N ASP A 208 27.01 11.51 7.43
CA ASP A 208 26.55 12.72 6.75
C ASP A 208 25.12 12.55 6.23
N TYR A 209 24.18 13.26 6.86
CA TYR A 209 22.77 13.32 6.46
C TYR A 209 22.49 14.40 5.40
N SER A 210 23.49 15.08 4.86
CA SER A 210 23.34 16.14 3.85
C SER A 210 22.52 15.69 2.64
N SER A 211 22.61 14.41 2.26
CA SER A 211 21.85 13.80 1.16
C SER A 211 20.32 13.84 1.35
N TRP A 212 19.83 13.99 2.59
CA TRP A 212 18.40 14.17 2.87
C TRP A 212 17.98 15.65 2.86
N ASN A 213 18.95 16.57 2.88
CA ASN A 213 18.74 17.99 3.03
C ASN A 213 18.75 18.78 1.70
N SER A 214 18.92 18.11 0.55
CA SER A 214 18.86 18.74 -0.78
C SER A 214 17.45 18.74 -1.39
N ASP A 215 17.14 19.76 -2.20
CA ASP A 215 15.77 20.21 -2.51
C ASP A 215 14.79 19.15 -3.04
N GLY A 216 13.54 19.23 -2.58
CA GLY A 216 12.36 18.48 -3.08
C GLY A 216 12.09 17.12 -2.42
N ILE A 217 13.13 16.32 -2.17
CA ILE A 217 13.05 15.03 -1.44
C ILE A 217 12.92 15.27 0.08
N ASN A 218 13.40 16.43 0.54
CA ASN A 218 13.69 16.82 1.92
C ASN A 218 12.47 16.91 2.87
N GLN A 219 11.34 17.49 2.43
CA GLN A 219 10.27 17.88 3.35
C GLN A 219 9.71 16.71 4.16
N ARG A 220 9.54 15.54 3.53
CA ARG A 220 8.95 14.38 4.21
C ARG A 220 9.89 13.71 5.20
N TRP A 221 11.21 13.74 4.96
CA TRP A 221 12.20 13.22 5.90
C TRP A 221 12.27 14.08 7.17
N ILE A 222 12.15 15.41 7.02
CA ILE A 222 12.04 16.35 8.13
C ILE A 222 10.74 16.15 8.90
N GLU A 223 9.59 16.07 8.21
CA GLU A 223 8.28 15.86 8.85
C GLU A 223 8.24 14.59 9.70
N LEU A 224 8.82 13.50 9.18
CA LEU A 224 8.93 12.23 9.91
C LEU A 224 10.05 12.23 10.94
N LYS A 225 10.90 13.27 11.00
CA LYS A 225 12.01 13.40 11.94
C LYS A 225 12.92 12.18 11.94
N VAL A 226 13.26 11.68 10.76
CA VAL A 226 13.97 10.39 10.61
C VAL A 226 15.31 10.38 11.35
N GLN A 227 16.06 11.48 11.30
CA GLN A 227 17.32 11.61 12.03
C GLN A 227 17.12 11.51 13.56
N GLU A 228 16.07 12.11 14.11
CA GLU A 228 15.76 12.01 15.54
C GLU A 228 15.39 10.57 15.93
N GLN A 229 14.67 9.84 15.07
CA GLN A 229 14.36 8.43 15.29
C GLN A 229 15.63 7.56 15.33
N ILE A 230 16.58 7.79 14.42
CA ILE A 230 17.87 7.09 14.40
C ILE A 230 18.67 7.39 15.66
N ASN A 231 18.80 8.68 16.02
CA ASN A 231 19.55 9.09 17.21
C ASN A 231 18.98 8.46 18.48
N ARG A 232 17.65 8.34 18.58
CA ARG A 232 16.98 7.64 19.68
C ARG A 232 17.35 6.17 19.70
N MET A 233 17.22 5.47 18.57
CA MET A 233 17.53 4.05 18.45
C MET A 233 18.99 3.72 18.81
N VAL A 234 19.93 4.56 18.37
CA VAL A 234 21.36 4.40 18.68
C VAL A 234 21.64 4.67 20.16
N LYS A 235 20.98 5.69 20.75
CA LYS A 235 21.08 5.96 22.19
C LYS A 235 20.58 4.77 23.01
N GLU A 236 19.46 4.16 22.61
CA GLU A 236 18.95 2.93 23.23
C GLU A 236 19.98 1.80 23.15
N GLU A 237 20.60 1.59 21.98
CA GLU A 237 21.62 0.55 21.78
C GLU A 237 22.86 0.78 22.67
N THR A 238 23.31 2.03 22.76
CA THR A 238 24.46 2.40 23.60
C THR A 238 24.18 2.15 25.08
N LEU A 239 22.97 2.49 25.55
CA LEU A 239 22.58 2.25 26.94
C LEU A 239 22.50 0.75 27.24
N LEU A 240 21.96 -0.06 26.32
CA LEU A 240 21.95 -1.52 26.42
C LEU A 240 23.36 -2.10 26.57
N LEU A 241 24.31 -1.63 25.77
CA LEU A 241 25.70 -2.09 25.85
C LEU A 241 26.39 -1.68 27.15
N LEU A 242 26.08 -0.50 27.70
CA LEU A 242 26.71 0.03 28.90
C LEU A 242 26.15 -0.56 30.21
N HIS A 243 24.85 -0.83 30.27
CA HIS A 243 24.15 -1.21 31.50
C HIS A 243 23.53 -2.62 31.45
N GLY A 244 23.65 -3.32 30.34
CA GLY A 244 23.14 -4.68 30.17
C GLY A 244 21.63 -4.79 30.41
N SER A 245 21.21 -5.93 30.97
CA SER A 245 19.81 -6.27 31.27
C SER A 245 19.25 -5.59 32.54
N GLU A 246 20.03 -4.73 33.21
CA GLU A 246 19.57 -3.99 34.40
C GLU A 246 18.70 -2.78 34.05
N ILE A 247 18.72 -2.33 32.79
CA ILE A 247 17.73 -1.37 32.30
C ILE A 247 16.39 -2.07 32.25
N LYS A 248 15.35 -1.48 32.88
CA LYS A 248 13.97 -1.95 32.71
C LYS A 248 13.68 -2.09 31.22
N HIS A 249 13.63 -3.33 30.72
CA HIS A 249 13.43 -3.68 29.30
C HIS A 249 12.26 -2.96 28.63
N ARG A 250 11.32 -2.42 29.40
CA ARG A 250 10.19 -1.60 28.93
C ARG A 250 10.57 -0.25 28.32
N GLU A 251 11.79 0.24 28.46
CA GLU A 251 12.20 1.57 27.96
C GLU A 251 13.04 1.55 26.66
N LEU A 252 13.33 0.36 26.11
CA LEU A 252 14.22 0.16 24.95
C LEU A 252 13.46 -0.55 23.80
N LEU A 253 12.37 0.06 23.35
CA LEU A 253 11.31 -0.59 22.56
C LEU A 253 11.35 -0.28 21.06
N THR A 254 12.28 0.54 20.57
CA THR A 254 12.25 0.96 19.18
C THR A 254 12.75 -0.17 18.28
N THR A 255 11.81 -0.93 17.70
CA THR A 255 12.09 -2.04 16.77
C THR A 255 12.29 -1.57 15.33
N HIS A 256 11.71 -0.43 14.96
CA HIS A 256 11.78 0.13 13.62
C HIS A 256 11.86 1.66 13.66
N ILE A 257 12.47 2.25 12.62
CA ILE A 257 12.25 3.65 12.27
C ILE A 257 11.26 3.75 11.10
N THR A 258 10.60 4.89 10.98
CA THR A 258 9.71 5.20 9.85
C THR A 258 10.39 6.17 8.90
N ILE A 259 10.50 5.79 7.63
CA ILE A 259 11.03 6.64 6.54
C ILE A 259 9.94 6.90 5.48
N PRO A 260 10.10 7.91 4.61
CA PRO A 260 9.23 8.09 3.47
C PRO A 260 9.29 6.88 2.50
N ALA A 261 8.20 6.62 1.78
CA ALA A 261 8.16 5.65 0.71
C ALA A 261 7.60 6.29 -0.57
N ALA A 262 8.15 5.93 -1.73
CA ALA A 262 7.66 6.37 -3.04
C ALA A 262 6.28 5.80 -3.40
N TYR A 263 5.83 4.78 -2.68
CA TYR A 263 4.56 4.10 -2.90
C TYR A 263 3.38 4.93 -2.38
N LYS A 264 2.26 4.84 -3.09
CA LYS A 264 0.95 5.23 -2.59
C LYS A 264 0.10 3.97 -2.48
N SER A 265 -0.61 3.80 -1.37
CA SER A 265 -1.50 2.66 -1.21
C SER A 265 -2.80 2.86 -1.97
N GLY A 266 -3.26 1.81 -2.63
CA GLY A 266 -4.44 1.89 -3.48
C GLY A 266 -4.45 0.80 -4.53
N ILE A 267 -5.29 0.99 -5.53
CA ILE A 267 -5.53 0.00 -6.57
C ILE A 267 -5.37 0.65 -7.94
N THR A 268 -4.55 0.05 -8.78
CA THR A 268 -4.51 0.35 -10.21
C THR A 268 -5.46 -0.58 -10.93
N LEU A 269 -6.45 -0.03 -11.63
CA LEU A 269 -7.31 -0.80 -12.53
C LEU A 269 -6.75 -0.75 -13.94
N PHE A 270 -6.51 -1.92 -14.53
CA PHE A 270 -6.09 -2.05 -15.93
C PHE A 270 -7.22 -2.54 -16.82
N ALA A 271 -7.29 -2.01 -18.04
CA ALA A 271 -8.25 -2.43 -19.06
C ALA A 271 -7.65 -2.32 -20.46
N LEU A 272 -8.24 -3.05 -21.41
CA LEU A 272 -7.95 -2.85 -22.83
C LEU A 272 -8.49 -1.48 -23.28
N ARG A 273 -7.68 -0.73 -24.02
CA ARG A 273 -8.08 0.52 -24.66
C ARG A 273 -9.31 0.30 -25.55
N ASP A 274 -10.16 1.32 -25.62
CA ASP A 274 -11.41 1.37 -26.38
C ASP A 274 -12.48 0.33 -25.98
N SER A 275 -12.20 -0.51 -24.98
CA SER A 275 -13.20 -1.39 -24.36
C SER A 275 -14.31 -0.59 -23.67
N ARG A 276 -15.42 -1.26 -23.35
CA ARG A 276 -16.46 -0.68 -22.49
C ARG A 276 -15.88 -0.27 -21.12
N THR A 277 -14.99 -1.11 -20.58
CA THR A 277 -14.30 -0.93 -19.30
C THR A 277 -13.43 0.32 -19.31
N HIS A 278 -12.67 0.55 -20.39
CA HIS A 278 -11.88 1.76 -20.55
C HIS A 278 -12.74 3.01 -20.48
N ARG A 279 -13.86 3.05 -21.20
CA ARG A 279 -14.80 4.19 -21.14
C ARG A 279 -15.39 4.37 -19.74
N LEU A 280 -15.62 3.30 -18.98
CA LEU A 280 -16.08 3.40 -17.59
C LEU A 280 -14.98 3.98 -16.68
N LEU A 281 -13.72 3.61 -16.90
CA LEU A 281 -12.57 4.16 -16.18
C LEU A 281 -12.41 5.66 -16.47
N GLU A 282 -12.41 6.06 -17.75
CA GLU A 282 -12.29 7.48 -18.15
C GLU A 282 -13.35 8.38 -17.52
N ASN A 283 -14.56 7.85 -17.28
CA ASN A 283 -15.67 8.59 -16.66
C ASN A 283 -15.73 8.43 -15.13
N SER A 284 -14.83 7.66 -14.52
CA SER A 284 -14.79 7.47 -13.09
C SER A 284 -14.07 8.62 -12.39
N THR A 285 -14.61 9.07 -11.26
CA THR A 285 -13.97 10.08 -10.40
C THR A 285 -13.05 9.40 -9.38
N GLU A 286 -12.25 10.18 -8.65
CA GLU A 286 -11.53 9.63 -7.49
C GLU A 286 -12.50 9.18 -6.38
N LEU A 287 -12.04 8.27 -5.52
CA LEU A 287 -12.75 7.78 -4.35
C LEU A 287 -13.04 8.92 -3.36
N PRO A 288 -14.27 9.02 -2.82
CA PRO A 288 -14.62 10.06 -1.86
C PRO A 288 -13.84 9.88 -0.56
N ILE A 289 -13.34 11.00 0.00
CA ILE A 289 -12.65 10.99 1.30
C ILE A 289 -13.67 10.74 2.40
N LYS A 290 -13.37 9.83 3.32
CA LYS A 290 -14.18 9.64 4.52
C LYS A 290 -14.04 10.86 5.42
N LEU A 291 -15.10 11.66 5.48
CA LEU A 291 -15.17 12.80 6.38
C LEU A 291 -15.28 12.28 7.80
N ILE A 292 -14.24 12.50 8.60
CA ILE A 292 -14.32 12.32 10.04
C ILE A 292 -15.14 13.50 10.58
N ASN A 293 -16.44 13.30 10.76
CA ASN A 293 -17.24 14.23 11.55
C ASN A 293 -16.69 14.21 12.98
N GLN A 294 -15.95 15.25 13.36
CA GLN A 294 -15.58 15.55 14.76
C GLN A 294 -16.82 15.99 15.57
N ARG A 295 -17.92 15.25 15.46
CA ARG A 295 -19.13 15.42 16.27
C ARG A 295 -19.26 14.18 17.15
N LYS A 296 -18.47 14.12 18.23
CA LYS A 296 -18.77 13.29 19.40
C LYS A 296 -18.07 13.69 20.70
N ASP A 297 -17.14 14.64 20.67
CA ASP A 297 -16.48 15.11 21.91
C ASP A 297 -17.08 16.41 22.50
N ILE A 298 -18.12 17.00 21.87
CA ILE A 298 -18.75 18.25 22.37
C ILE A 298 -20.10 18.00 23.08
N GLU A 299 -20.82 16.92 22.77
CA GLU A 299 -22.13 16.65 23.40
C GLU A 299 -22.02 15.94 24.77
N GLU A 300 -20.88 15.32 25.10
CA GLU A 300 -20.62 14.75 26.44
C GLU A 300 -20.07 15.78 27.44
N GLN A 301 -19.64 16.97 27.01
CA GLN A 301 -19.25 18.05 27.92
C GLN A 301 -20.40 18.97 28.35
N TYR A 302 -21.57 18.92 27.70
CA TYR A 302 -22.71 19.81 27.98
C TYR A 302 -23.97 19.12 28.52
N SER A 303 -23.97 17.80 28.72
CA SER A 303 -25.12 17.06 29.28
C SER A 303 -25.01 16.75 30.79
N GLY A 304 -23.94 17.16 31.47
CA GLY A 304 -23.69 16.89 32.89
C GLY A 304 -24.20 17.94 33.91
N GLY A 305 -25.12 18.82 33.53
CA GLY A 305 -25.52 19.98 34.35
C GLY A 305 -26.97 19.97 34.85
N GLN A 306 -27.44 18.89 35.49
CA GLN A 306 -28.67 18.96 36.31
C GLN A 306 -28.31 19.43 37.72
N ILE A 307 -28.55 20.71 38.00
CA ILE A 307 -28.48 21.29 39.34
C ILE A 307 -29.69 20.79 40.13
N ASN A 308 -29.44 19.88 41.09
CA ASN A 308 -30.41 19.52 42.12
C ASN A 308 -30.55 20.70 43.10
N LEU A 309 -31.63 21.46 42.98
CA LEU A 309 -32.10 22.38 44.01
C LEU A 309 -32.78 21.58 45.13
N SER A 310 -32.00 21.21 46.14
CA SER A 310 -32.53 20.70 47.41
C SER A 310 -32.86 21.91 48.29
N ILE A 311 -34.14 22.23 48.42
CA ILE A 311 -34.67 23.14 49.42
C ILE A 311 -34.76 22.36 50.73
N ASN A 312 -34.05 22.79 51.77
CA ASN A 312 -34.31 22.36 53.15
C ASN A 312 -34.50 23.63 54.01
N VAL A 313 -35.70 23.67 54.59
CA VAL A 313 -36.29 24.49 55.69
C VAL A 313 -35.43 25.61 56.25
#